data_AF-A0A257AD26-F1
#
_entry.id   AF-A0A257AD26-F1
#
_cell.length_a   1.000
_cell.length_b   1.000
_cell.length_c   1.000
_cell.angle_alpha   90.00
_cell.angle_beta   90.00
_cell.angle_gamma   90.00
#
_symmetry.space_group_name_H-M   'P 1'
#
loop_
_entity.id
_entity.type
_entity.pdbx_description
1 polymer ?
#
loop_
_entity_poly.entity_id
_entity_poly.type
_entity_poly.pdbx_seq_one_letter_code
_entity_poly.pdbx_strand_id
1 'polypeptide(L)'
;KYLVPKEMAEGGYFERYFKQLAEEGAIDGYLAYKVHEYKFAKGYNYKKLHNAKSFNVDVERGSKLKDRKLTYFYQNLIGNKKISIPDRIDLEIIKALEENPLMKLIEIARRINVSLQVVRYHYCSHILGKGFLRGFKVLAPLPPNFTFKGIFVLKFDNLNDLYEFITLIERTPFIESLEVSLSDVVLIWHYRMFGFNQLRKCLQLLTKLKDVGKVRGILGNFIKEELKRYNIDPVLFKGDRWRLDFSLD
;
A
#
# COMPACT_ATOMS: atom_id res chain seq x y z
N LYS A 1 -0.52 2.25 -10.25
CA LYS A 1 -0.20 1.22 -9.20
C LYS A 1 -0.52 -0.14 -9.80
N TYR A 2 0.45 -1.04 -9.87
CA TYR A 2 0.22 -2.44 -10.20
C TYR A 2 0.39 -3.23 -8.90
N LEU A 3 -0.69 -3.80 -8.38
CA LEU A 3 -0.55 -4.86 -7.39
C LEU A 3 -0.17 -6.10 -8.18
N VAL A 4 0.91 -6.75 -7.80
CA VAL A 4 1.43 -7.92 -8.51
C VAL A 4 1.41 -9.10 -7.55
N PRO A 5 0.80 -10.22 -7.92
CA PRO A 5 0.82 -11.47 -7.17
C PRO A 5 2.25 -11.94 -6.95
N LYS A 6 2.53 -12.49 -5.77
CA LYS A 6 3.87 -12.91 -5.36
C LYS A 6 4.50 -13.88 -6.38
N GLU A 7 3.69 -14.74 -6.96
CA GLU A 7 4.09 -15.75 -7.95
C GLU A 7 4.62 -15.12 -9.26
N MET A 8 4.08 -13.96 -9.65
CA MET A 8 4.56 -13.20 -10.81
C MET A 8 5.85 -12.43 -10.51
N ALA A 9 6.00 -11.94 -9.27
CA ALA A 9 7.22 -11.29 -8.82
C ALA A 9 8.39 -12.28 -8.68
N GLU A 10 8.12 -13.53 -8.32
CA GLU A 10 9.16 -14.56 -8.13
C GLU A 10 9.73 -15.10 -9.45
N GLY A 11 9.03 -14.94 -10.57
CA GLY A 11 9.52 -15.32 -11.90
C GLY A 11 10.46 -14.30 -12.56
N GLY A 12 10.79 -13.19 -11.90
CA GLY A 12 11.59 -12.09 -12.48
C GLY A 12 10.91 -11.41 -13.66
N TYR A 13 9.60 -11.59 -13.81
CA TYR A 13 8.86 -11.20 -15.01
C TYR A 13 8.79 -9.68 -15.15
N PHE A 14 8.49 -9.00 -14.04
CA PHE A 14 8.36 -7.54 -14.02
C PHE A 14 9.71 -6.86 -14.23
N GLU A 15 10.77 -7.41 -13.65
CA GLU A 15 12.13 -6.94 -13.85
C GLU A 15 12.52 -7.04 -15.32
N ARG A 16 12.19 -8.16 -16.00
CA ARG A 16 12.42 -8.30 -17.44
C ARG A 16 11.59 -7.31 -18.25
N TYR A 17 10.31 -7.15 -17.94
CA TYR A 17 9.41 -6.22 -18.64
C TYR A 17 9.88 -4.77 -18.53
N PHE A 18 10.17 -4.29 -17.32
CA PHE A 18 10.66 -2.92 -17.13
C PHE A 18 12.07 -2.71 -17.69
N LYS A 19 12.92 -3.75 -17.66
CA LYS A 19 14.21 -3.72 -18.34
C LYS A 19 14.05 -3.54 -19.84
N GLN A 20 13.16 -4.30 -20.48
CA GLN A 20 12.87 -4.16 -21.90
C GLN A 20 12.37 -2.75 -22.23
N LEU A 21 11.42 -2.20 -21.45
CA LEU A 21 10.96 -0.83 -21.65
C LEU A 21 12.08 0.21 -21.56
N ALA A 22 13.05 0.01 -20.67
CA ALA A 22 14.21 0.90 -20.55
C ALA A 22 15.17 0.73 -21.74
N GLU A 23 15.42 -0.51 -22.19
CA GLU A 23 16.26 -0.80 -23.36
C GLU A 23 15.66 -0.25 -24.66
N GLU A 24 14.34 -0.24 -24.78
CA GLU A 24 13.60 0.35 -25.91
C GLU A 24 13.46 1.88 -25.80
N GLY A 25 13.95 2.50 -24.73
CA GLY A 25 13.89 3.95 -24.51
C GLY A 25 12.48 4.48 -24.19
N ALA A 26 11.52 3.60 -23.87
CA ALA A 26 10.18 3.99 -23.46
C ALA A 26 10.14 4.59 -22.04
N ILE A 27 11.14 4.27 -21.21
CA ILE A 27 11.36 4.86 -19.89
C ILE A 27 12.86 5.13 -19.67
N ASP A 28 13.17 6.18 -18.90
CA ASP A 28 14.57 6.53 -18.58
C ASP A 28 15.22 5.56 -17.57
N GLY A 29 14.41 4.80 -16.84
CA GLY A 29 14.88 3.83 -15.85
C GLY A 29 13.80 3.46 -14.82
N TYR A 30 14.13 2.56 -13.91
CA TYR A 30 13.21 2.10 -12.87
C TYR A 30 13.91 1.72 -11.55
N LEU A 31 13.16 1.79 -10.46
CA LEU A 31 13.50 1.21 -9.17
C LEU A 31 12.45 0.15 -8.81
N ALA A 32 12.89 -1.05 -8.48
CA ALA A 32 12.02 -2.16 -8.08
C ALA A 32 12.36 -2.60 -6.65
N TYR A 33 11.34 -2.83 -5.84
CA TYR A 33 11.46 -3.30 -4.46
C TYR A 33 10.46 -4.43 -4.22
N LYS A 34 10.94 -5.54 -3.63
CA LYS A 34 10.05 -6.61 -3.16
C LYS A 34 9.42 -6.20 -1.82
N VAL A 35 8.18 -5.76 -1.86
CA VAL A 35 7.46 -5.30 -0.68
C VAL A 35 6.76 -6.46 0.02
N HIS A 36 6.93 -6.54 1.34
CA HIS A 36 6.42 -7.63 2.17
C HIS A 36 5.06 -7.27 2.78
N GLU A 37 4.82 -5.99 3.03
CA GLU A 37 3.58 -5.50 3.62
C GLU A 37 3.08 -4.24 2.95
N TYR A 38 1.77 -4.06 3.04
CA TYR A 38 1.05 -2.93 2.48
C TYR A 38 0.02 -2.44 3.49
N LYS A 39 0.20 -1.24 4.06
CA LYS A 39 -0.77 -0.65 4.99
C LYS A 39 -1.44 0.55 4.36
N PHE A 40 -2.77 0.59 4.41
CA PHE A 40 -3.52 1.84 4.25
C PHE A 40 -3.61 2.55 5.59
N ALA A 41 -3.55 3.89 5.60
CA ALA A 41 -3.96 4.61 6.80
C ALA A 41 -5.42 4.27 7.14
N LYS A 42 -5.67 4.03 8.44
CA LYS A 42 -7.03 4.01 8.97
C LYS A 42 -7.66 5.35 8.57
N GLY A 43 -8.78 5.29 7.84
CA GLY A 43 -9.34 6.45 7.15
C GLY A 43 -9.36 7.72 7.97
N TYR A 44 -9.20 8.86 7.30
CA TYR A 44 -9.25 10.19 7.92
C TYR A 44 -10.50 10.31 8.80
N ASN A 45 -10.31 10.44 10.12
CA ASN A 45 -11.40 10.85 10.99
C ASN A 45 -11.48 12.38 10.96
N TYR A 46 -12.19 12.91 9.96
CA TYR A 46 -12.36 14.35 9.73
C TYR A 46 -12.94 15.09 10.94
N LYS A 47 -13.75 14.43 11.78
CA LYS A 47 -14.29 15.01 13.02
C LYS A 47 -13.22 15.30 14.07
N LYS A 48 -12.01 14.76 13.91
CA LYS A 48 -10.86 15.01 14.81
C LYS A 48 -9.81 15.95 14.21
N LEU A 49 -10.01 16.51 13.01
CA LEU A 49 -9.00 17.37 12.36
C LEU A 49 -8.73 18.67 13.13
N HIS A 50 -9.75 19.25 13.77
CA HIS A 50 -9.57 20.41 14.66
C HIS A 50 -8.64 20.10 15.86
N ASN A 51 -8.51 18.82 16.24
CA ASN A 51 -7.65 18.35 17.32
C ASN A 51 -6.44 17.55 16.81
N ALA A 52 -6.27 17.41 15.49
CA ALA A 52 -5.17 16.66 14.90
C ALA A 52 -3.90 17.47 15.10
N LYS A 53 -3.11 17.05 16.09
CA LYS A 53 -1.79 17.60 16.38
C LYS A 53 -1.03 17.71 15.04
N SER A 54 -0.60 18.92 14.70
CA SER A 54 0.36 19.18 13.64
C SER A 54 1.58 18.27 13.77
N PHE A 55 2.45 18.16 12.76
CA PHE A 55 3.81 17.62 12.92
C PHE A 55 4.55 18.39 14.03
N ASN A 56 4.31 18.02 15.29
CA ASN A 56 5.04 18.40 16.49
C ASN A 56 5.61 17.09 17.01
N VAL A 57 6.43 16.49 16.16
CA VAL A 57 7.15 15.26 16.46
C VAL A 57 8.45 15.71 17.11
N ASP A 58 8.51 15.53 18.41
CA ASP A 58 9.72 15.74 19.20
C ASP A 58 10.66 14.56 18.94
N VAL A 59 11.73 14.83 18.19
CA VAL A 59 12.74 13.84 17.76
C VAL A 59 13.46 13.25 18.97
N GLU A 60 13.63 14.00 20.05
CA GLU A 60 14.29 13.53 21.28
C GLU A 60 13.40 12.58 22.08
N ARG A 61 12.08 12.79 22.08
CA ARG A 61 11.12 11.85 22.68
C ARG A 61 10.98 10.53 21.93
N GLY A 62 11.38 10.47 20.66
CA GLY A 62 11.41 9.23 19.87
C GLY A 62 12.32 8.17 20.48
N SER A 63 13.42 8.59 21.11
CA SER A 63 14.41 7.72 21.75
C SER A 63 13.89 6.94 22.98
N LYS A 64 12.79 7.39 23.59
CA LYS A 64 12.15 6.76 24.76
C LYS A 64 11.04 5.76 24.40
N LEU A 65 10.84 5.44 23.12
CA LEU A 65 9.80 4.51 22.66
C LEU A 65 10.17 3.02 22.80
N LYS A 66 11.34 2.69 23.37
CA LYS A 66 11.86 1.32 23.53
C LYS A 66 10.94 0.36 24.30
N ASP A 67 10.05 0.86 25.16
CA ASP A 67 9.24 0.04 26.07
C ASP A 67 7.78 -0.24 25.64
N ARG A 68 7.39 0.01 24.39
CA ARG A 68 6.00 -0.23 23.97
C ARG A 68 5.87 -1.43 23.03
N LYS A 69 4.97 -2.35 23.44
CA LYS A 69 4.40 -3.44 22.63
C LYS A 69 4.46 -3.09 21.15
N LEU A 70 5.30 -3.86 20.44
CA LEU A 70 5.38 -3.90 18.99
C LEU A 70 3.98 -3.69 18.41
N THR A 71 3.82 -2.66 17.57
CA THR A 71 2.51 -2.34 17.00
C THR A 71 1.96 -3.55 16.25
N TYR A 72 0.63 -3.66 16.16
CA TYR A 72 -0.05 -4.68 15.34
C TYR A 72 0.53 -4.78 13.91
N PHE A 73 1.08 -3.69 13.37
CA PHE A 73 1.80 -3.67 12.10
C PHE A 73 3.04 -4.58 12.10
N TYR A 74 3.87 -4.51 13.15
CA TYR A 74 5.06 -5.36 13.33
C TYR A 74 4.70 -6.84 13.48
N GLN A 75 3.59 -7.14 14.18
CA GLN A 75 3.12 -8.51 14.36
C GLN A 75 2.61 -9.14 13.05
N ASN A 76 2.04 -8.34 12.14
CA ASN A 76 1.65 -8.82 10.80
C ASN A 76 2.85 -8.95 9.86
N LEU A 77 3.80 -8.01 9.91
CA LEU A 77 5.05 -8.05 9.13
C LEU A 77 5.86 -9.36 9.30
N ILE A 78 5.88 -9.90 10.52
CA ILE A 78 6.65 -11.12 10.87
C ILE A 78 5.76 -12.37 10.82
N GLY A 79 4.43 -12.20 10.72
CA GLY A 79 3.50 -13.32 10.69
C GLY A 79 3.65 -14.12 9.40
N ASN A 80 4.08 -15.38 9.51
CA ASN A 80 3.97 -16.38 8.45
C ASN A 80 2.49 -16.68 8.17
N LYS A 81 1.80 -15.77 7.47
CA LYS A 81 0.42 -15.98 7.07
C LYS A 81 0.42 -16.99 5.93
N LYS A 82 -0.20 -18.15 6.17
CA LYS A 82 -0.40 -19.18 5.12
C LYS A 82 -1.14 -18.53 3.95
N ILE A 83 -0.47 -18.44 2.81
CA ILE A 83 -1.04 -17.85 1.60
C ILE A 83 -2.20 -18.75 1.18
N SER A 84 -3.41 -18.19 1.17
CA SER A 84 -4.59 -18.87 0.65
C SER A 84 -4.76 -18.51 -0.81
N ILE A 85 -5.03 -19.50 -1.65
CA ILE A 85 -5.28 -19.31 -3.07
C ILE A 85 -6.79 -19.03 -3.24
N PRO A 86 -7.18 -17.89 -3.85
CA PRO A 86 -8.58 -17.62 -4.15
C PRO A 86 -9.06 -18.49 -5.31
N ASP A 87 -10.33 -18.89 -5.29
CA ASP A 87 -10.95 -19.52 -6.46
C ASP A 87 -11.59 -18.48 -7.40
N ARG A 88 -12.12 -18.95 -8.53
CA ARG A 88 -12.73 -18.08 -9.55
C ARG A 88 -13.91 -17.28 -9.01
N ILE A 89 -14.73 -17.87 -8.15
CA ILE A 89 -15.91 -17.20 -7.58
C ILE A 89 -15.46 -16.12 -6.58
N ASP A 90 -14.44 -16.42 -5.77
CA ASP A 90 -13.84 -15.45 -4.85
C ASP A 90 -13.37 -14.19 -5.62
N LEU A 91 -12.68 -14.38 -6.74
CA LEU A 91 -12.15 -13.28 -7.56
C LEU A 91 -13.27 -12.45 -8.23
N GLU A 92 -14.33 -13.08 -8.73
CA GLU A 92 -15.45 -12.37 -9.35
C GLU A 92 -16.26 -11.56 -8.32
N ILE A 93 -16.44 -12.08 -7.10
CA ILE A 93 -17.03 -11.31 -6.00
C ILE A 93 -16.15 -10.10 -5.65
N ILE A 94 -14.83 -10.29 -5.55
CA ILE A 94 -13.89 -9.20 -5.27
C ILE A 94 -13.97 -8.14 -6.37
N LYS A 95 -13.96 -8.53 -7.66
CA LYS A 95 -14.09 -7.62 -8.80
C LYS A 95 -15.36 -6.78 -8.71
N ALA A 96 -16.50 -7.41 -8.42
CA ALA A 96 -17.77 -6.70 -8.27
C ALA A 96 -17.73 -5.66 -7.12
N LEU A 97 -17.07 -5.99 -6.00
CA LEU A 97 -16.90 -5.09 -4.86
C LEU A 97 -15.87 -3.97 -5.11
N GLU A 98 -14.85 -4.22 -5.93
CA GLU A 98 -13.91 -3.18 -6.36
C GLU A 98 -14.55 -2.15 -7.28
N GLU A 99 -15.48 -2.58 -8.15
CA GLU A 99 -16.26 -1.69 -9.01
C GLU A 99 -17.30 -0.90 -8.21
N ASN A 100 -18.04 -1.56 -7.32
CA ASN A 100 -19.01 -0.93 -6.44
C ASN A 100 -18.99 -1.59 -5.04
N PRO A 101 -18.39 -0.94 -4.03
CA PRO A 101 -18.30 -1.51 -2.68
C PRO A 101 -19.65 -1.59 -1.95
N LEU A 102 -20.70 -0.96 -2.48
CA LEU A 102 -22.06 -0.99 -1.93
C LEU A 102 -22.96 -2.01 -2.65
N MET A 103 -22.45 -2.75 -3.62
CA MET A 103 -23.23 -3.75 -4.36
C MET A 103 -23.77 -4.83 -3.42
N LYS A 104 -25.06 -5.16 -3.56
CA LYS A 104 -25.67 -6.19 -2.72
C LYS A 104 -25.21 -7.57 -3.17
N LEU A 105 -25.01 -8.51 -2.24
CA LEU A 105 -24.61 -9.89 -2.58
C LEU A 105 -25.59 -10.57 -3.54
N ILE A 106 -26.88 -10.22 -3.51
CA ILE A 106 -27.88 -10.75 -4.45
C ILE A 106 -27.69 -10.23 -5.87
N GLU A 107 -27.20 -9.00 -6.04
CA GLU A 107 -26.86 -8.43 -7.34
C GLU A 107 -25.59 -9.09 -7.89
N ILE A 108 -24.59 -9.29 -7.01
CA ILE A 108 -23.38 -10.06 -7.35
C ILE A 108 -23.75 -11.46 -7.81
N ALA A 109 -24.60 -12.17 -7.06
CA ALA A 109 -25.05 -13.53 -7.39
C ALA A 109 -25.69 -13.63 -8.78
N ARG A 110 -26.57 -12.67 -9.12
CA ARG A 110 -27.17 -12.59 -10.47
C ARG A 110 -26.12 -12.32 -11.54
N ARG A 111 -25.18 -11.40 -11.28
CA ARG A 111 -24.13 -11.03 -12.24
C ARG A 111 -23.19 -12.19 -12.58
N ILE A 112 -22.79 -12.97 -11.59
CA ILE A 112 -21.87 -14.10 -11.78
C ILE A 112 -22.61 -15.43 -12.03
N ASN A 113 -23.95 -15.38 -12.18
CA ASN A 113 -24.83 -16.52 -12.44
C ASN A 113 -24.69 -17.68 -11.44
N VAL A 114 -24.70 -17.39 -10.14
CA VAL A 114 -24.71 -18.40 -9.06
C VAL A 114 -25.80 -18.08 -8.02
N SER A 115 -26.06 -19.02 -7.11
CA SER A 115 -27.04 -18.79 -6.05
C SER A 115 -26.52 -17.80 -4.99
N LEU A 116 -27.44 -17.07 -4.34
CA LEU A 116 -27.09 -16.19 -3.22
C LEU A 116 -26.39 -16.95 -2.07
N GLN A 117 -26.75 -18.21 -1.86
CA GLN A 117 -26.12 -19.06 -0.83
C GLN A 117 -24.64 -19.31 -1.13
N VAL A 118 -24.31 -19.60 -2.39
CA VAL A 118 -22.92 -19.75 -2.85
C VAL A 118 -22.16 -18.44 -2.62
N VAL A 119 -22.68 -17.30 -3.07
CA VAL A 119 -22.02 -15.99 -2.84
C VAL A 119 -21.81 -15.71 -1.36
N ARG A 120 -22.80 -15.98 -0.50
CA ARG A 120 -22.67 -15.78 0.95
C ARG A 120 -21.60 -16.67 1.56
N TYR A 121 -21.51 -17.93 1.14
CA TYR A 121 -20.48 -18.85 1.61
C TYR A 121 -19.08 -18.35 1.24
N HIS A 122 -18.84 -18.03 -0.03
CA HIS A 122 -17.55 -17.50 -0.49
C HIS A 122 -17.21 -16.17 0.19
N TYR A 123 -18.16 -15.24 0.28
CA TYR A 123 -17.95 -13.95 0.93
C TYR A 123 -17.53 -14.11 2.40
N CYS A 124 -18.26 -14.89 3.19
CA CYS A 124 -17.98 -15.05 4.61
C CYS A 124 -16.76 -15.95 4.89
N SER A 125 -16.73 -17.15 4.31
CA SER A 125 -15.74 -18.16 4.67
C SER A 125 -14.42 -18.00 3.92
N HIS A 126 -14.46 -17.56 2.65
CA HIS A 126 -13.25 -17.38 1.87
C HIS A 126 -12.76 -15.94 1.95
N ILE A 127 -13.55 -14.98 1.47
CA ILE A 127 -13.08 -13.60 1.31
C ILE A 127 -12.79 -12.95 2.66
N LEU A 128 -13.74 -12.99 3.60
CA LEU A 128 -13.51 -12.48 4.95
C LEU A 128 -12.67 -13.45 5.79
N GLY A 129 -13.02 -14.74 5.79
CA GLY A 129 -12.36 -15.77 6.61
C GLY A 129 -10.86 -15.96 6.30
N LYS A 130 -10.45 -15.85 5.03
CA LYS A 130 -9.05 -15.93 4.60
C LYS A 130 -8.39 -14.55 4.49
N GLY A 131 -9.15 -13.47 4.64
CA GLY A 131 -8.67 -12.09 4.65
C GLY A 131 -8.25 -11.56 3.28
N PHE A 132 -8.92 -11.99 2.21
CA PHE A 132 -8.74 -11.41 0.87
C PHE A 132 -9.26 -9.97 0.79
N LEU A 133 -10.27 -9.63 1.58
CA LEU A 133 -10.76 -8.25 1.72
C LEU A 133 -10.25 -7.63 3.03
N ARG A 134 -9.45 -6.56 2.93
CA ARG A 134 -8.93 -5.83 4.10
C ARG A 134 -9.89 -4.76 4.63
N GLY A 135 -10.88 -4.37 3.83
CA GLY A 135 -11.89 -3.37 4.18
C GLY A 135 -12.18 -2.39 3.04
N PHE A 136 -13.14 -1.52 3.27
CA PHE A 136 -13.57 -0.49 2.32
C PHE A 136 -12.99 0.87 2.69
N LYS A 137 -12.59 1.65 1.68
CA LYS A 137 -12.03 2.99 1.86
C LYS A 137 -12.89 4.02 1.13
N VAL A 138 -13.37 5.02 1.87
CA VAL A 138 -13.96 6.21 1.28
C VAL A 138 -12.84 7.16 0.88
N LEU A 139 -12.74 7.47 -0.40
CA LEU A 139 -11.85 8.51 -0.91
C LEU A 139 -12.63 9.83 -0.87
N ALA A 140 -12.55 10.55 0.23
CA ALA A 140 -13.13 11.90 0.28
C ALA A 140 -12.33 12.82 -0.67
N PRO A 141 -13.01 13.64 -1.51
CA PRO A 141 -12.35 14.63 -2.32
C PRO A 141 -11.75 15.69 -1.39
N LEU A 142 -10.43 15.75 -1.33
CA LEU A 142 -9.73 16.85 -0.69
C LEU A 142 -9.53 17.95 -1.72
N PRO A 143 -9.60 19.24 -1.34
CA PRO A 143 -9.30 20.33 -2.26
C PRO A 143 -7.90 20.12 -2.85
N PRO A 144 -7.77 19.88 -4.17
CA PRO A 144 -6.49 19.52 -4.77
C PRO A 144 -5.46 20.64 -4.58
N ASN A 145 -5.92 21.90 -4.63
CA ASN A 145 -5.10 23.10 -4.48
C ASN A 145 -4.41 23.25 -3.11
N PHE A 146 -4.83 22.48 -2.10
CA PHE A 146 -4.25 22.54 -0.75
C PHE A 146 -3.67 21.20 -0.29
N THR A 147 -3.60 20.21 -1.19
CA THR A 147 -3.18 18.85 -0.86
C THR A 147 -1.91 18.50 -1.64
N PHE A 148 -0.84 18.22 -0.92
CA PHE A 148 0.41 17.69 -1.48
C PHE A 148 0.37 16.17 -1.42
N LYS A 149 0.54 15.53 -2.58
CA LYS A 149 0.61 14.08 -2.70
C LYS A 149 1.93 13.68 -3.35
N GLY A 150 2.52 12.62 -2.84
CA GLY A 150 3.77 12.12 -3.38
C GLY A 150 4.19 10.81 -2.75
N ILE A 151 5.44 10.43 -3.06
CA ILE A 151 6.09 9.24 -2.53
C ILE A 151 7.43 9.64 -1.94
N PHE A 152 7.73 9.13 -0.75
CA PHE A 152 9.08 9.03 -0.25
C PHE A 152 9.56 7.58 -0.31
N VAL A 153 10.76 7.36 -0.82
CA VAL A 153 11.50 6.11 -0.67
C VAL A 153 12.64 6.38 0.30
N LEU A 154 12.56 5.78 1.48
CA LEU A 154 13.48 5.97 2.59
C LEU A 154 14.29 4.69 2.79
N LYS A 155 15.62 4.82 2.80
CA LYS A 155 16.55 3.72 3.06
C LYS A 155 17.10 3.84 4.47
N PHE A 156 17.18 2.72 5.19
CA PHE A 156 17.72 2.64 6.54
C PHE A 156 18.88 1.63 6.56
N ASP A 157 19.80 1.77 7.52
CA ASP A 157 20.90 0.81 7.66
C ASP A 157 20.50 -0.46 8.41
N ASN A 158 19.42 -0.39 9.20
CA ASN A 158 18.91 -1.52 9.96
C ASN A 158 17.39 -1.44 10.14
N LEU A 159 16.80 -2.59 10.44
CA LEU A 159 15.37 -2.72 10.64
C LEU A 159 14.87 -1.93 11.86
N ASN A 160 15.67 -1.76 12.92
CA ASN A 160 15.24 -1.04 14.12
C ASN A 160 14.93 0.43 13.81
N ASP A 161 15.80 1.11 13.06
CA ASP A 161 15.58 2.51 12.67
C ASP A 161 14.35 2.65 11.75
N LEU A 162 14.16 1.70 10.83
CA LEU A 162 12.97 1.63 9.98
C LEU A 162 11.69 1.51 10.84
N TYR A 163 11.69 0.63 11.83
CA TYR A 163 10.54 0.40 12.69
C TYR A 163 10.26 1.56 13.66
N GLU A 164 11.31 2.19 14.21
CA GLU A 164 11.19 3.42 14.99
C GLU A 164 10.53 4.52 14.15
N PHE A 165 10.97 4.69 12.90
CA PHE A 165 10.40 5.67 11.98
C PHE A 165 8.94 5.36 11.64
N ILE A 166 8.59 4.12 11.32
CA ILE A 166 7.19 3.74 11.05
C ILE A 166 6.31 4.06 12.26
N THR A 167 6.75 3.70 13.47
CA THR A 167 6.02 3.98 14.71
C THR A 167 5.79 5.48 14.92
N LEU A 168 6.75 6.30 14.50
CA LEU A 168 6.69 7.76 14.54
C LEU A 168 5.60 8.29 13.60
N ILE A 169 5.64 7.88 12.33
CA ILE A 169 4.75 8.43 11.29
C ILE A 169 3.34 7.86 11.34
N GLU A 170 3.13 6.64 11.85
CA GLU A 170 1.82 6.00 11.99
C GLU A 170 0.82 6.81 12.82
N ARG A 171 1.31 7.71 13.65
CA ARG A 171 0.51 8.62 14.48
C ARG A 171 0.03 9.87 13.73
N THR A 172 0.46 10.03 12.48
CA THR A 172 0.17 11.20 11.67
C THR A 172 -0.96 10.91 10.67
N PRO A 173 -1.76 11.92 10.30
CA PRO A 173 -2.81 11.78 9.30
C PRO A 173 -2.26 11.83 7.85
N PHE A 174 -0.94 11.77 7.66
CA PHE A 174 -0.32 12.06 6.36
C PHE A 174 0.08 10.83 5.57
N ILE A 175 -0.22 9.64 6.09
CA ILE A 175 0.01 8.38 5.42
C ILE A 175 -1.18 8.09 4.51
N GLU A 176 -0.94 7.92 3.22
CA GLU A 176 -1.93 7.31 2.32
C GLU A 176 -1.73 5.79 2.29
N SER A 177 -0.49 5.35 2.09
CA SER A 177 -0.04 3.98 2.30
C SER A 177 1.43 3.88 2.68
N LEU A 178 1.80 2.76 3.29
CA LEU A 178 3.18 2.37 3.58
C LEU A 178 3.44 0.99 2.97
N GLU A 179 4.59 0.84 2.32
CA GLU A 179 5.09 -0.41 1.80
C GLU A 179 6.52 -0.63 2.28
N VAL A 180 6.84 -1.85 2.73
CA VAL A 180 8.13 -2.17 3.37
C VAL A 180 8.85 -3.26 2.61
N SER A 181 10.11 -3.01 2.21
CA SER A 181 11.05 -4.07 1.81
C SER A 181 11.96 -4.40 2.99
N LEU A 182 11.83 -5.62 3.52
CA LEU A 182 12.65 -6.10 4.64
C LEU A 182 14.07 -6.45 4.18
N SER A 183 14.23 -6.98 2.97
CA SER A 183 15.54 -7.33 2.39
C SER A 183 16.40 -6.11 2.11
N ASP A 184 15.79 -5.04 1.61
CA ASP A 184 16.49 -3.81 1.24
C ASP A 184 16.49 -2.78 2.38
N VAL A 185 15.77 -3.06 3.48
CA VAL A 185 15.53 -2.14 4.59
C VAL A 185 15.01 -0.79 4.09
N VAL A 186 13.98 -0.85 3.25
CA VAL A 186 13.37 0.31 2.58
C VAL A 186 11.92 0.49 3.02
N LEU A 187 11.56 1.73 3.30
CA LEU A 187 10.17 2.18 3.45
C LEU A 187 9.78 3.02 2.24
N ILE A 188 8.73 2.60 1.56
CA ILE A 188 8.01 3.41 0.58
C ILE A 188 6.81 4.01 1.31
N TRP A 189 6.74 5.33 1.32
CA TRP A 189 5.69 6.08 1.98
C TRP A 189 4.96 6.95 0.96
N HIS A 190 3.75 6.52 0.62
CA HIS A 190 2.80 7.35 -0.11
C HIS A 190 2.16 8.33 0.86
N TYR A 191 2.42 9.62 0.67
CA TYR A 191 1.92 10.64 1.56
C TYR A 191 0.82 11.46 0.92
N ARG A 192 -0.04 11.98 1.81
CA ARG A 192 -1.04 13.00 1.47
C ARG A 192 -1.08 14.02 2.59
N MET A 193 -0.55 15.21 2.35
CA MET A 193 -0.36 16.28 3.32
C MET A 193 -1.21 17.49 2.97
N PHE A 194 -1.80 18.12 3.99
CA PHE A 194 -2.58 19.34 3.82
C PHE A 194 -1.73 20.58 4.16
N GLY A 195 -1.60 21.48 3.20
CA GLY A 195 -0.88 22.73 3.33
C GLY A 195 0.66 22.59 3.30
N PHE A 196 1.31 23.61 2.75
CA PHE A 196 2.76 23.64 2.55
C PHE A 196 3.55 23.52 3.86
N ASN A 197 3.00 24.02 4.96
CA ASN A 197 3.64 23.96 6.27
C ASN A 197 3.84 22.53 6.77
N GLN A 198 2.90 21.60 6.51
CA GLN A 198 3.06 20.20 6.93
C GLN A 198 4.14 19.51 6.11
N LEU A 199 4.16 19.77 4.79
CA LEU A 199 5.21 19.28 3.91
C LEU A 199 6.59 19.78 4.34
N ARG A 200 6.74 21.09 4.59
CA ARG A 200 8.00 21.68 5.07
C ARG A 200 8.47 21.03 6.38
N LYS A 201 7.58 20.87 7.35
CA LYS A 201 7.90 20.20 8.62
C LYS A 201 8.34 18.74 8.41
N CYS A 202 7.69 18.01 7.51
CA CYS A 202 8.10 16.66 7.16
C CYS A 202 9.50 16.62 6.53
N LEU A 203 9.77 17.50 5.57
CA LEU A 203 11.08 17.58 4.92
C LEU A 203 12.17 17.92 5.95
N GLN A 204 11.92 18.85 6.86
CA GLN A 204 12.84 19.17 7.95
C GLN A 204 13.11 17.98 8.88
N LEU A 205 12.07 17.20 9.23
CA LEU A 205 12.24 15.98 10.02
C LEU A 205 13.10 14.95 9.28
N LEU A 206 12.81 14.72 8.00
CA LEU A 206 13.53 13.80 7.14
C LEU A 206 15.02 14.18 6.99
N THR A 207 15.32 15.46 6.78
CA THR A 207 16.71 15.97 6.76
C THR A 207 17.40 15.73 8.10
N LYS A 208 16.77 16.08 9.23
CA LYS A 208 17.35 15.84 10.56
C LYS A 208 17.64 14.36 10.81
N LEU A 209 16.74 13.46 10.43
CA LEU A 209 16.92 12.02 10.58
C LEU A 209 18.07 11.50 9.71
N LYS A 210 18.29 12.11 8.53
CA LYS A 210 19.46 11.81 7.71
C LYS A 210 20.75 12.29 8.37
N ASP A 211 20.76 13.51 8.89
CA ASP A 211 21.94 14.12 9.51
C ASP A 211 22.42 13.34 10.74
N VAL A 212 21.50 12.78 11.53
CA VAL A 212 21.83 11.93 12.69
C VAL A 212 22.04 10.45 12.35
N GLY A 213 22.09 10.10 11.06
CA GLY A 213 22.36 8.73 10.59
C GLY A 213 21.22 7.73 10.79
N LYS A 214 20.01 8.19 11.12
CA LYS A 214 18.82 7.33 11.28
C LYS A 214 18.16 6.99 9.95
N VAL A 215 18.39 7.80 8.91
CA VAL A 215 17.92 7.54 7.54
C VAL A 215 19.12 7.69 6.59
N ARG A 216 19.49 6.63 5.90
CA ARG A 216 20.64 6.61 4.98
C ARG A 216 20.35 7.36 3.69
N GLY A 217 19.15 7.18 3.15
CA GLY A 217 18.79 7.66 1.81
C GLY A 217 17.34 8.14 1.75
N ILE A 218 17.12 9.21 1.00
CA ILE A 218 15.81 9.83 0.82
C ILE A 218 15.66 10.16 -0.66
N LEU A 219 14.65 9.56 -1.30
CA LEU A 219 14.17 9.94 -2.61
C LEU A 219 12.72 10.40 -2.46
N GLY A 220 12.41 11.62 -2.90
CA GLY A 220 11.08 12.20 -2.79
C GLY A 220 10.58 12.67 -4.15
N ASN A 221 9.36 12.29 -4.52
CA ASN A 221 8.71 12.76 -5.75
C ASN A 221 7.27 13.19 -5.46
N PHE A 222 6.84 14.28 -6.10
CA PHE A 222 5.43 14.63 -6.15
C PHE A 222 4.73 13.79 -7.22
N ILE A 223 3.51 13.39 -6.92
CA ILE A 223 2.65 12.73 -7.89
C ILE A 223 1.71 13.78 -8.45
N LYS A 224 1.85 14.14 -9.73
CA LYS A 224 0.79 14.84 -10.47
C LYS A 224 -0.39 13.88 -10.67
N GLU A 225 -1.62 14.40 -10.72
CA GLU A 225 -2.91 13.71 -10.48
C GLU A 225 -3.24 12.44 -11.31
N GLU A 226 -2.34 11.96 -12.16
CA GLU A 226 -2.57 10.87 -13.12
C GLU A 226 -2.15 9.48 -12.60
N LEU A 227 -2.22 9.24 -11.29
CA LEU A 227 -2.06 7.88 -10.78
C LEU A 227 -3.29 7.04 -11.14
N LYS A 228 -3.30 6.48 -12.36
CA LYS A 228 -4.25 5.44 -12.72
C LYS A 228 -3.99 4.22 -11.84
N ARG A 229 -5.05 3.79 -11.15
CA ARG A 229 -5.09 2.54 -10.40
C ARG A 229 -5.76 1.53 -11.30
N TYR A 230 -5.07 0.42 -11.52
CA TYR A 230 -5.61 -0.71 -12.25
C TYR A 230 -5.73 -1.86 -11.26
N ASN A 231 -6.90 -2.48 -11.24
CA ASN A 231 -7.08 -3.76 -10.57
C ASN A 231 -6.64 -4.85 -11.55
N ILE A 232 -6.23 -6.00 -11.03
CA ILE A 232 -5.86 -7.13 -11.87
C ILE A 232 -7.15 -7.82 -12.30
N ASP A 233 -7.38 -7.96 -13.60
CA ASP A 233 -8.59 -8.65 -14.06
C ASP A 233 -8.51 -10.14 -13.68
N PRO A 234 -9.54 -10.70 -13.01
CA PRO A 234 -9.64 -12.13 -12.73
C PRO A 234 -9.44 -13.07 -13.92
N VAL A 235 -9.62 -12.62 -15.17
CA VAL A 235 -9.31 -13.40 -16.39
C VAL A 235 -7.84 -13.82 -16.46
N LEU A 236 -6.95 -13.04 -15.84
CA LEU A 236 -5.52 -13.34 -15.77
C LEU A 236 -5.19 -14.45 -14.76
N PHE A 237 -6.16 -14.95 -13.99
CA PHE A 237 -5.94 -16.05 -13.03
C PHE A 237 -6.24 -17.41 -13.67
N LYS A 238 -5.19 -18.17 -14.02
CA LYS A 238 -5.26 -19.46 -14.74
C LYS A 238 -4.45 -20.55 -14.03
N GLY A 239 -5.13 -21.64 -13.65
CA GLY A 239 -4.49 -22.81 -13.02
C GLY A 239 -3.85 -22.47 -11.67
N ASP A 240 -4.63 -21.81 -10.81
CA ASP A 240 -4.24 -21.38 -9.46
C ASP A 240 -3.05 -20.40 -9.40
N ARG A 241 -2.74 -19.77 -10.53
CA ARG A 241 -1.67 -18.78 -10.66
C ARG A 241 -2.12 -17.65 -11.57
N TRP A 242 -1.61 -16.47 -11.31
CA TRP A 242 -1.76 -15.37 -12.25
C TRP A 242 -0.85 -15.59 -13.44
N ARG A 243 -1.33 -15.27 -14.65
CA ARG A 243 -0.56 -15.26 -15.90
C ARG A 243 -0.85 -13.96 -16.65
N LEU A 244 0.22 -13.27 -17.05
CA LEU A 244 0.11 -12.15 -17.97
C LEU A 244 0.40 -12.69 -19.37
N ASP A 245 -0.65 -12.86 -20.17
CA ASP A 245 -0.49 -13.12 -21.60
C ASP A 245 -0.23 -11.77 -22.27
N PHE A 246 1.04 -11.43 -22.47
CA PHE A 246 1.42 -10.31 -23.35
C PHE A 246 1.48 -10.86 -24.78
N SER A 247 0.34 -10.98 -25.45
CA SER A 247 0.32 -10.83 -26.90
C SER A 247 0.22 -9.33 -27.17
N LEU A 248 1.36 -8.70 -27.44
CA LEU A 248 1.36 -7.41 -28.13
C LEU A 248 1.00 -7.70 -29.59
N ASP A 249 -0.30 -7.68 -29.89
CA ASP A 249 -0.79 -7.49 -31.25
C ASP A 249 -0.84 -5.98 -31.57
#